data_AF-A0A812TNZ0-F1
#
_entry.id   AF-A0A812TNZ0-F1
#
_cell.length_a   1.000
_cell.length_b   1.000
_cell.length_c   1.000
_cell.angle_alpha   90.00
_cell.angle_beta   90.00
_cell.angle_gamma   90.00
#
_symmetry.space_group_name_H-M   'P 1'
#
loop_
_entity.id
_entity.type
_entity.pdbx_description
1 polymer ?
#
loop_
_entity_poly.entity_id
_entity_poly.type
_entity_poly.pdbx_seq_one_letter_code
_entity_poly.pdbx_strand_id
1 'polypeptide(L)'
;MVATGFSAALALLLSQVGQAAARLGSPENSTGLPQNTTVRSRHAWEPENFSHDLLETNGTRAANAHRYAGYATFATTTRYGDAKAAACGGMHTGQLTAGLPYYSVASAQSMWQGCCWCQGPGGGYGTMGLGCFSCAKGRFLHSAYGLKGHSLKSLEKSGFASEEIVIVVADLCPYQGNERWCPERPGQRNDYGAHNHLDFSHPPPGIDNHNFVFTPIECPHDLRERYNALSRCVR
;
A
#
# COMPACT_ATOMS: atom_id res chain seq x y z
N MET A 1 -0.05 -31.89 -67.65
CA MET A 1 -1.50 -32.14 -67.56
C MET A 1 -1.71 -33.46 -66.83
N VAL A 2 -2.14 -33.43 -65.57
CA VAL A 2 -3.13 -34.33 -64.94
C VAL A 2 -3.61 -33.58 -63.69
N ALA A 3 -4.92 -33.48 -63.54
CA ALA A 3 -5.62 -32.83 -62.45
C ALA A 3 -6.29 -33.89 -61.56
N THR A 4 -6.43 -33.57 -60.27
CA THR A 4 -7.44 -33.96 -59.24
C THR A 4 -6.74 -33.81 -57.88
N GLY A 5 -7.21 -33.12 -56.85
CA GLY A 5 -8.54 -32.67 -56.46
C GLY A 5 -8.89 -33.36 -55.13
N PHE A 6 -8.88 -32.66 -53.99
CA PHE A 6 -9.69 -33.00 -52.81
C PHE A 6 -9.86 -31.79 -51.88
N SER A 7 -11.08 -31.70 -51.35
CA SER A 7 -11.71 -30.57 -50.66
C SER A 7 -11.41 -30.47 -49.16
N ALA A 8 -11.46 -29.22 -48.70
CA ALA A 8 -12.02 -28.66 -47.46
C ALA A 8 -12.11 -29.52 -46.17
N ALA A 9 -11.57 -28.98 -45.08
CA ALA A 9 -12.22 -28.99 -43.78
C ALA A 9 -11.86 -27.73 -42.96
N LEU A 10 -12.92 -27.02 -42.59
CA LEU A 10 -13.00 -25.83 -41.75
C LEU A 10 -13.05 -26.27 -40.27
N ALA A 11 -12.27 -25.65 -39.39
CA ALA A 11 -12.54 -25.65 -37.95
C ALA A 11 -11.98 -24.39 -37.28
N LEU A 12 -12.87 -23.44 -37.01
CA LEU A 12 -12.68 -22.36 -36.04
C LEU A 12 -12.68 -22.97 -34.62
N LEU A 13 -11.66 -22.68 -33.82
CA LEU A 13 -11.68 -22.89 -32.37
C LEU A 13 -11.56 -21.53 -31.67
N LEU A 14 -12.70 -21.06 -31.19
CA LEU A 14 -12.84 -19.97 -30.22
C LEU A 14 -12.44 -20.49 -28.84
N SER A 15 -11.38 -19.94 -28.24
CA SER A 15 -11.05 -20.16 -26.84
C SER A 15 -11.77 -19.14 -25.96
N GLN A 16 -12.84 -19.57 -25.29
CA GLN A 16 -13.43 -18.86 -24.15
C GLN A 16 -12.61 -19.20 -22.89
N VAL A 17 -12.05 -18.18 -22.24
CA VAL A 17 -11.45 -18.34 -20.90
C VAL A 17 -12.56 -18.13 -19.87
N GLY A 18 -12.89 -19.20 -19.16
CA GLY A 18 -13.87 -19.24 -18.09
C GLY A 18 -13.41 -18.47 -16.84
N GLN A 19 -14.37 -17.81 -16.21
CA GLN A 19 -14.24 -17.25 -14.87
C GLN A 19 -14.21 -18.41 -13.86
N ALA A 20 -13.10 -18.56 -13.14
CA ALA A 20 -13.01 -19.47 -12.01
C ALA A 20 -13.28 -18.69 -10.72
N ALA A 21 -14.51 -18.78 -10.23
CA ALA A 21 -14.87 -18.47 -8.85
C ALA A 21 -14.50 -19.68 -7.98
N ALA A 22 -13.53 -19.53 -7.08
CA ALA A 22 -13.24 -20.53 -6.06
C ALA A 22 -13.99 -20.16 -4.76
N ARG A 23 -15.06 -20.91 -4.48
CA ARG A 23 -15.68 -21.03 -3.14
C ARG A 23 -15.70 -22.52 -2.76
N LEU A 24 -15.58 -22.74 -1.45
CA LEU A 24 -16.05 -23.85 -0.61
C LEU A 24 -14.99 -24.74 0.03
N GLY A 25 -15.15 -24.89 1.34
CA GLY A 25 -14.46 -25.87 2.18
C GLY A 25 -14.88 -25.78 3.65
N SER A 26 -16.15 -26.07 3.96
CA SER A 26 -16.57 -26.64 5.26
C SER A 26 -17.55 -27.77 5.01
N PRO A 27 -17.47 -28.86 5.79
CA PRO A 27 -18.68 -29.42 6.37
C PRO A 27 -18.54 -29.74 7.88
N GLU A 28 -19.70 -29.69 8.53
CA GLU A 28 -20.03 -29.90 9.95
C GLU A 28 -19.95 -31.38 10.37
N ASN A 29 -19.84 -31.71 11.67
CA ASN A 29 -21.02 -32.12 12.49
C ASN A 29 -20.67 -32.48 13.97
N SER A 30 -21.67 -32.21 14.81
CA SER A 30 -21.98 -32.43 16.24
C SER A 30 -21.47 -33.71 16.96
N THR A 31 -21.32 -33.80 18.28
CA THR A 31 -22.29 -33.62 19.39
C THR A 31 -21.56 -33.70 20.76
N GLY A 32 -22.06 -33.02 21.81
CA GLY A 32 -21.67 -33.30 23.20
C GLY A 32 -21.86 -32.15 24.20
N LEU A 33 -23.04 -32.09 24.83
CA LEU A 33 -23.34 -31.34 26.07
C LEU A 33 -23.64 -32.36 27.18
N PRO A 34 -23.81 -31.99 28.47
CA PRO A 34 -23.39 -30.78 29.19
C PRO A 34 -22.68 -31.11 30.52
N GLN A 35 -21.83 -30.23 31.08
CA GLN A 35 -21.76 -30.09 32.55
C GLN A 35 -21.47 -28.65 32.98
N ASN A 36 -22.34 -28.24 33.90
CA ASN A 36 -22.43 -27.00 34.64
C ASN A 36 -21.34 -26.94 35.71
N THR A 37 -20.45 -25.95 35.70
CA THR A 37 -19.78 -25.49 36.92
C THR A 37 -19.51 -23.99 36.87
N THR A 38 -20.07 -23.33 37.86
CA THR A 38 -19.96 -21.94 38.27
C THR A 38 -18.52 -21.59 38.65
N VAL A 39 -17.85 -20.67 37.92
CA VAL A 39 -16.70 -19.92 38.44
C VAL A 39 -16.76 -18.47 37.97
N ARG A 40 -17.21 -17.63 38.91
CA ARG A 40 -16.73 -16.29 39.28
C ARG A 40 -16.17 -15.35 38.20
N SER A 41 -16.83 -14.20 38.13
CA SER A 41 -16.58 -13.03 37.32
C SER A 41 -15.32 -12.22 37.69
N ARG A 42 -14.93 -11.40 36.71
CA ARG A 42 -14.09 -10.18 36.73
C ARG A 42 -12.60 -10.36 36.38
N HIS A 43 -12.30 -10.22 35.09
CA HIS A 43 -11.42 -9.16 34.59
C HIS A 43 -11.96 -8.69 33.24
N ALA A 44 -12.83 -7.68 33.30
CA ALA A 44 -13.20 -6.88 32.16
C ALA A 44 -11.94 -6.15 31.69
N TRP A 45 -11.50 -6.44 30.47
CA TRP A 45 -10.59 -5.57 29.75
C TRP A 45 -11.41 -4.37 29.31
N GLU A 46 -11.31 -3.28 30.06
CA GLU A 46 -11.77 -1.97 29.61
C GLU A 46 -10.87 -1.53 28.44
N PRO A 47 -11.42 -1.11 27.29
CA PRO A 47 -10.63 -0.33 26.35
C PRO A 47 -10.37 1.01 27.02
N GLU A 48 -9.11 1.28 27.37
CA GLU A 48 -8.72 2.65 27.70
C GLU A 48 -9.07 3.53 26.50
N ASN A 49 -10.06 4.39 26.71
CA ASN A 49 -10.37 5.54 25.89
C ASN A 49 -9.10 6.39 25.74
N PHE A 50 -8.31 6.12 24.70
CA PHE A 50 -7.25 7.02 24.30
C PHE A 50 -7.89 8.15 23.49
N SER A 51 -8.43 9.13 24.22
CA SER A 51 -8.89 10.40 23.68
C SER A 51 -7.73 11.13 23.02
N HIS A 52 -7.49 10.86 21.73
CA HIS A 52 -6.82 11.81 20.84
C HIS A 52 -7.85 12.81 20.34
N ASP A 53 -8.33 13.64 21.26
CA ASP A 53 -9.14 14.80 20.94
C ASP A 53 -8.59 15.97 21.74
N LEU A 54 -7.68 16.73 21.12
CA LEU A 54 -7.26 18.06 21.58
C LEU A 54 -6.92 18.91 20.35
N LEU A 55 -7.93 19.68 19.97
CA LEU A 55 -7.90 21.02 19.35
C LEU A 55 -7.56 21.11 17.86
N GLU A 56 -8.58 20.82 17.04
CA GLU A 56 -8.93 21.76 15.97
C GLU A 56 -9.54 23.02 16.63
N THR A 57 -8.77 24.11 16.71
CA THR A 57 -9.34 25.44 16.94
C THR A 57 -8.40 26.51 16.40
N ASN A 58 -8.91 27.22 15.39
CA ASN A 58 -8.53 28.55 14.92
C ASN A 58 -7.05 28.83 14.61
N GLY A 59 -6.77 28.85 13.31
CA GLY A 59 -6.11 29.97 12.62
C GLY A 59 -4.77 30.43 13.18
N THR A 60 -3.70 30.21 12.40
CA THR A 60 -2.32 30.75 12.53
C THR A 60 -1.26 29.95 13.29
N ARG A 61 -1.30 28.61 13.26
CA ARG A 61 -0.09 27.77 13.52
C ARG A 61 0.06 26.58 12.56
N ALA A 62 0.25 26.87 11.28
CA ALA A 62 0.79 25.89 10.34
C ALA A 62 2.33 25.75 10.54
N ALA A 63 2.80 25.07 11.59
CA ALA A 63 4.23 24.76 11.73
C ALA A 63 4.59 23.62 12.70
N ASN A 64 3.68 23.12 13.54
CA ASN A 64 3.93 21.97 14.43
C ASN A 64 3.10 20.75 14.02
N ALA A 65 3.03 20.47 12.71
CA ALA A 65 2.71 19.11 12.28
C ALA A 65 3.76 18.19 12.91
N HIS A 66 3.34 17.19 13.69
CA HIS A 66 4.23 16.20 14.28
C HIS A 66 5.20 15.69 13.20
N ARG A 67 6.47 16.07 13.28
CA ARG A 67 7.49 15.66 12.32
C ARG A 67 8.11 14.35 12.79
N TYR A 68 7.86 13.29 12.06
CA TYR A 68 8.37 11.95 12.36
C TYR A 68 9.86 11.89 12.01
N ALA A 69 10.71 12.06 13.02
CA ALA A 69 12.17 12.15 12.83
C ALA A 69 12.59 13.19 11.77
N GLY A 70 11.87 14.32 11.70
CA GLY A 70 12.11 15.40 10.73
C GLY A 70 11.32 15.31 9.43
N TYR A 71 10.57 14.24 9.19
CA TYR A 71 9.73 14.04 8.01
C TYR A 71 8.27 14.39 8.26
N ALA A 72 7.50 14.62 7.20
CA ALA A 72 6.09 15.03 7.30
C ALA A 72 5.18 13.94 7.88
N THR A 73 5.47 12.67 7.61
CA THR A 73 4.65 11.55 8.07
C THR A 73 5.46 10.24 8.12
N PHE A 74 4.81 9.13 8.49
CA PHE A 74 5.35 7.78 8.34
C PHE A 74 4.32 6.84 7.71
N ALA A 75 4.82 5.73 7.17
CA ALA A 75 4.06 4.61 6.65
C ALA A 75 4.61 3.29 7.19
N THR A 76 3.72 2.32 7.33
CA THR A 76 4.14 0.90 7.31
C THR A 76 4.57 0.52 5.90
N THR A 77 5.44 -0.48 5.78
CA THR A 77 5.88 -0.95 4.47
C THR A 77 5.83 -2.47 4.36
N THR A 78 5.73 -2.96 3.14
CA THR A 78 5.89 -4.37 2.75
C THR A 78 6.67 -4.46 1.44
N ARG A 79 6.77 -5.66 0.87
CA ARG A 79 7.35 -5.93 -0.45
C ARG A 79 6.36 -6.73 -1.30
N TYR A 80 6.19 -6.34 -2.58
CA TYR A 80 5.36 -7.10 -3.54
C TYR A 80 6.08 -7.56 -4.81
N GLY A 81 7.29 -7.07 -5.09
CA GLY A 81 8.00 -7.38 -6.34
C GLY A 81 7.54 -6.52 -7.52
N ASP A 82 7.94 -6.89 -8.74
CA ASP A 82 7.54 -6.13 -9.93
C ASP A 82 6.18 -6.56 -10.50
N ALA A 83 5.26 -5.60 -10.59
CA ALA A 83 4.06 -5.74 -11.42
C ALA A 83 4.37 -5.49 -12.92
N LYS A 84 3.88 -6.39 -13.78
CA LYS A 84 3.97 -6.28 -15.25
C LYS A 84 2.99 -5.27 -15.85
N ALA A 85 1.90 -4.99 -15.14
CA ALA A 85 0.86 -4.06 -15.55
C ALA A 85 0.28 -3.37 -14.31
N ALA A 86 0.84 -2.21 -13.97
CA ALA A 86 0.47 -1.48 -12.76
C ALA A 86 -0.71 -0.53 -12.95
N ALA A 87 -1.37 -0.14 -11.85
CA ALA A 87 -2.49 0.79 -11.80
C ALA A 87 -2.21 2.16 -12.43
N CYS A 88 -0.94 2.55 -12.52
CA CYS A 88 -0.51 3.80 -13.13
C CYS A 88 -0.28 3.66 -14.65
N GLY A 89 -1.31 3.21 -15.35
CA GLY A 89 -1.32 3.20 -16.82
C GLY A 89 -0.72 1.95 -17.44
N GLY A 90 -0.66 0.84 -16.70
CA GLY A 90 -0.29 -0.48 -17.22
C GLY A 90 1.19 -0.66 -17.46
N MET A 91 2.04 0.19 -16.88
CA MET A 91 3.49 0.09 -17.01
C MET A 91 4.06 -1.04 -16.16
N HIS A 92 5.25 -1.52 -16.54
CA HIS A 92 6.05 -2.43 -15.73
C HIS A 92 6.81 -1.65 -14.65
N THR A 93 6.54 -1.93 -13.38
CA THR A 93 7.06 -1.16 -12.24
C THR A 93 8.59 -1.21 -12.11
N GLY A 94 9.21 -2.36 -12.40
CA GLY A 94 10.68 -2.49 -12.45
C GLY A 94 11.34 -1.67 -13.57
N GLN A 95 10.68 -1.46 -14.71
CA GLN A 95 11.25 -0.66 -15.81
C GLN A 95 11.27 0.84 -15.48
N LEU A 96 10.32 1.30 -14.66
CA LEU A 96 10.25 2.69 -14.24
C LEU A 96 11.52 3.14 -13.51
N THR A 97 12.09 2.29 -12.66
CA THR A 97 13.28 2.64 -11.86
C THR A 97 14.56 1.92 -12.30
N ALA A 98 14.51 1.10 -13.36
CA ALA A 98 15.67 0.36 -13.87
C ALA A 98 16.87 1.28 -14.17
N GLY A 99 17.98 1.07 -13.45
CA GLY A 99 19.20 1.86 -13.61
C GLY A 99 19.11 3.30 -13.08
N LEU A 100 18.08 3.63 -12.30
CA LEU A 100 17.92 4.91 -11.63
C LEU A 100 18.03 4.74 -10.10
N PRO A 101 18.47 5.76 -9.34
CA PRO A 101 18.64 5.67 -7.89
C PRO A 101 17.31 5.86 -7.14
N TYR A 102 16.23 5.28 -7.65
CA TYR A 102 14.86 5.47 -7.14
C TYR A 102 14.17 4.13 -6.92
N TYR A 103 13.10 4.17 -6.12
CA TYR A 103 12.36 2.98 -5.74
C TYR A 103 10.89 3.12 -6.15
N SER A 104 10.35 2.10 -6.82
CA SER A 104 8.93 2.07 -7.17
C SER A 104 8.12 1.45 -6.03
N VAL A 105 6.97 2.05 -5.74
CA VAL A 105 6.06 1.60 -4.67
C VAL A 105 4.62 1.51 -5.18
N ALA A 106 3.84 0.68 -4.51
CA ALA A 106 2.39 0.73 -4.51
C ALA A 106 1.91 1.43 -3.23
N SER A 107 1.22 2.56 -3.34
CA SER A 107 0.66 3.24 -2.15
C SER A 107 -0.75 2.74 -1.86
N ALA A 108 -1.13 2.78 -0.58
CA ALA A 108 -2.47 2.37 -0.16
C ALA A 108 -3.57 3.17 -0.84
N GLN A 109 -4.71 2.53 -1.09
CA GLN A 109 -5.91 3.13 -1.68
C GLN A 109 -6.35 4.43 -0.99
N SER A 110 -6.23 4.52 0.34
CA SER A 110 -6.53 5.74 1.09
C SER A 110 -5.69 6.96 0.69
N MET A 111 -4.54 6.76 0.05
CA MET A 111 -3.60 7.80 -0.37
C MET A 111 -3.85 8.33 -1.79
N TRP A 112 -4.95 7.89 -2.43
CA TRP A 112 -5.33 8.24 -3.80
C TRP A 112 -6.60 9.11 -3.79
N GLN A 113 -6.80 9.95 -4.81
CA GLN A 113 -8.01 10.81 -4.95
C GLN A 113 -9.28 10.01 -5.26
N GLY A 114 -9.13 8.70 -5.41
CA GLY A 114 -10.17 7.73 -5.64
C GLY A 114 -9.54 6.38 -5.92
N CYS A 115 -10.37 5.42 -6.29
CA CYS A 115 -9.93 4.15 -6.85
C CYS A 115 -10.02 4.25 -8.40
N CYS A 116 -9.23 3.55 -9.21
CA CYS A 116 -8.06 2.72 -8.92
C CYS A 116 -6.99 2.87 -10.01
N TRP A 117 -7.35 3.42 -11.17
CA TRP A 117 -6.50 3.52 -12.35
C TRP A 117 -6.15 4.97 -12.61
N CYS A 118 -4.85 5.25 -12.78
CA CYS A 118 -4.33 6.59 -13.11
C CYS A 118 -4.75 7.74 -12.18
N GLN A 119 -5.21 7.44 -10.95
CA GLN A 119 -5.64 8.50 -10.04
C GLN A 119 -4.43 9.19 -9.40
N GLY A 120 -4.57 10.50 -9.24
CA GLY A 120 -3.58 11.33 -8.55
C GLY A 120 -3.59 11.15 -7.03
N PRO A 121 -2.71 11.90 -6.33
CA PRO A 121 -2.67 11.88 -4.88
C PRO A 121 -3.99 12.36 -4.27
N GLY A 122 -4.47 11.61 -3.28
CA GLY A 122 -5.60 12.00 -2.43
C GLY A 122 -5.33 11.64 -0.99
N GLY A 123 -6.06 12.21 -0.04
CA GLY A 123 -5.73 12.01 1.36
C GLY A 123 -6.54 12.93 2.25
N GLY A 124 -6.04 13.15 3.46
CA GLY A 124 -6.74 13.87 4.51
C GLY A 124 -6.77 13.08 5.81
N TYR A 125 -7.12 13.77 6.91
CA TYR A 125 -7.31 13.16 8.24
C TYR A 125 -6.11 12.32 8.71
N GLY A 126 -4.88 12.74 8.39
CA GLY A 126 -3.64 12.03 8.75
C GLY A 126 -3.09 11.10 7.66
N THR A 127 -3.86 10.82 6.61
CA THR A 127 -3.37 10.14 5.40
C THR A 127 -2.72 11.15 4.46
N MET A 128 -1.45 10.89 4.12
CA MET A 128 -0.67 11.68 3.18
C MET A 128 -0.98 11.24 1.75
N GLY A 129 -1.27 12.19 0.87
CA GLY A 129 -1.60 11.86 -0.51
C GLY A 129 -0.39 11.48 -1.34
N LEU A 130 -0.43 10.26 -1.89
CA LEU A 130 0.52 9.72 -2.85
C LEU A 130 -0.27 8.78 -3.80
N GLY A 131 -0.63 9.31 -4.97
CA GLY A 131 -1.24 8.54 -6.06
C GLY A 131 -0.26 8.43 -7.23
N CYS A 132 -0.73 8.05 -8.41
CA CYS A 132 0.14 7.81 -9.55
C CYS A 132 1.15 8.92 -9.79
N PHE A 133 2.42 8.52 -9.90
CA PHE A 133 3.54 9.42 -10.19
C PHE A 133 3.75 10.53 -9.18
N SER A 134 3.21 10.37 -7.97
CA SER A 134 3.64 11.16 -6.82
C SER A 134 4.99 10.63 -6.36
N CYS A 135 5.88 11.53 -5.94
CA CYS A 135 7.17 11.17 -5.37
C CYS A 135 7.26 11.62 -3.92
N ALA A 136 8.08 10.91 -3.16
CA ALA A 136 8.45 11.30 -1.82
C ALA A 136 9.91 10.97 -1.58
N LYS A 137 10.53 11.68 -0.64
CA LYS A 137 11.82 11.31 -0.09
C LYS A 137 11.66 10.88 1.37
N GLY A 138 12.48 9.92 1.79
CA GLY A 138 12.32 9.36 3.12
C GLY A 138 13.42 8.39 3.50
N ARG A 139 13.32 7.87 4.72
CA ARG A 139 14.26 6.93 5.32
C ARG A 139 13.51 5.82 6.04
N PHE A 140 14.09 4.64 6.04
CA PHE A 140 13.62 3.56 6.90
C PHE A 140 14.10 3.79 8.33
N LEU A 141 13.23 3.50 9.28
CA LEU A 141 13.52 3.44 10.70
C LEU A 141 13.87 2.01 11.10
N HIS A 142 14.66 1.79 12.15
CA HIS A 142 14.89 0.42 12.66
C HIS A 142 13.62 -0.23 13.25
N SER A 143 12.63 0.57 13.64
CA SER A 143 11.30 0.04 13.99
C SER A 143 10.59 -0.58 12.79
N ALA A 144 9.80 -1.63 13.02
CA ALA A 144 8.98 -2.30 12.00
C ALA A 144 7.53 -2.44 12.49
N TYR A 145 6.62 -2.82 11.58
CA TYR A 145 5.22 -3.14 11.90
C TYR A 145 4.44 -2.01 12.59
N GLY A 146 4.62 -0.77 12.13
CA GLY A 146 3.86 0.39 12.58
C GLY A 146 4.02 0.67 14.07
N LEU A 147 2.90 0.89 14.74
CA LEU A 147 2.80 1.28 16.16
C LEU A 147 2.40 0.12 17.07
N LYS A 148 2.46 -1.13 16.60
CA LYS A 148 1.92 -2.27 17.36
C LYS A 148 2.66 -2.45 18.70
N GLY A 149 2.06 -1.93 19.78
CA GLY A 149 2.65 -1.90 21.13
C GLY A 149 3.62 -0.73 21.40
N HIS A 150 3.74 0.23 20.48
CA HIS A 150 4.71 1.32 20.55
C HIS A 150 4.04 2.69 20.40
N SER A 151 4.51 3.67 21.18
CA SER A 151 4.13 5.07 20.97
C SER A 151 4.81 5.66 19.74
N LEU A 152 4.24 6.74 19.17
CA LEU A 152 4.90 7.50 18.09
C LEU A 152 6.32 7.95 18.47
N LYS A 153 6.52 8.35 19.73
CA LYS A 153 7.84 8.73 20.28
C LYS A 153 8.85 7.58 20.22
N SER A 154 8.39 6.34 20.29
CA SER A 154 9.25 5.15 20.18
C SER A 154 9.77 4.95 18.76
N LEU A 155 8.99 5.31 17.74
CA LEU A 155 9.43 5.24 16.35
C LEU A 155 10.61 6.19 16.12
N GLU A 156 10.49 7.43 16.57
CA GLU A 156 11.51 8.47 16.37
C GLU A 156 12.85 8.10 17.03
N LYS A 157 12.80 7.43 18.18
CA LYS A 157 14.01 6.99 18.91
C LYS A 157 14.72 5.79 18.27
N SER A 158 14.07 5.07 17.36
CA SER A 158 14.67 3.88 16.75
C SER A 158 15.84 4.19 15.82
N GLY A 159 15.99 5.45 15.38
CA GLY A 159 17.04 5.83 14.43
C GLY A 159 16.77 5.30 13.02
N PHE A 160 17.71 5.57 12.10
CA PHE A 160 17.55 5.24 10.69
C PHE A 160 18.27 3.94 10.31
N ALA A 161 17.55 3.05 9.65
CA ALA A 161 18.07 1.80 9.08
C ALA A 161 18.56 1.96 7.63
N SER A 162 18.35 3.14 7.01
CA SER A 162 18.78 3.42 5.65
C SER A 162 19.26 4.85 5.46
N GLU A 163 19.94 5.09 4.35
CA GLU A 163 20.10 6.43 3.77
C GLU A 163 18.77 7.00 3.28
N GLU A 164 18.75 8.31 2.98
CA GLU A 164 17.59 8.95 2.34
C GLU A 164 17.45 8.45 0.90
N ILE A 165 16.24 7.98 0.58
CA ILE A 165 15.88 7.48 -0.74
C ILE A 165 14.71 8.28 -1.31
N VAL A 166 14.55 8.21 -2.63
CA VAL A 166 13.38 8.74 -3.32
C VAL A 166 12.54 7.58 -3.82
N ILE A 167 11.24 7.68 -3.55
CA ILE A 167 10.23 6.74 -4.01
C ILE A 167 9.32 7.40 -5.05
N VAL A 168 8.78 6.59 -5.96
CA VAL A 168 7.75 6.99 -6.92
C VAL A 168 6.59 5.99 -6.87
N VAL A 169 5.37 6.49 -6.78
CA VAL A 169 4.18 5.64 -6.85
C VAL A 169 3.99 5.15 -8.28
N ALA A 170 4.08 3.84 -8.44
CA ALA A 170 3.97 3.15 -9.70
C ALA A 170 2.73 2.26 -9.78
N ASP A 171 2.17 1.86 -8.64
CA ASP A 171 1.02 0.96 -8.54
C ASP A 171 0.12 1.32 -7.35
N LEU A 172 -1.02 0.63 -7.25
CA LEU A 172 -1.98 0.76 -6.15
C LEU A 172 -1.89 -0.47 -5.25
N CYS A 173 -1.83 -0.27 -3.94
CA CYS A 173 -2.20 -1.33 -2.98
C CYS A 173 -3.70 -1.20 -2.65
N PRO A 174 -4.57 -2.04 -3.25
CA PRO A 174 -6.00 -1.97 -2.98
C PRO A 174 -6.31 -2.47 -1.58
N TYR A 175 -7.35 -1.93 -0.94
CA TYR A 175 -7.80 -2.43 0.37
C TYR A 175 -8.22 -3.89 0.32
N GLN A 176 -9.00 -4.27 -0.71
CA GLN A 176 -9.48 -5.64 -0.85
C GLN A 176 -8.32 -6.62 -1.09
N GLY A 177 -8.17 -7.57 -0.17
CA GLY A 177 -7.06 -8.53 -0.14
C GLY A 177 -5.82 -8.05 0.61
N ASN A 178 -5.75 -6.78 1.01
CA ASN A 178 -4.64 -6.19 1.79
C ASN A 178 -5.14 -5.42 3.01
N GLU A 179 -6.28 -5.81 3.59
CA GLU A 179 -7.01 -5.06 4.62
C GLU A 179 -6.15 -4.78 5.86
N ARG A 180 -5.26 -5.74 6.19
CA ARG A 180 -4.29 -5.62 7.28
C ARG A 180 -3.32 -4.45 7.11
N TRP A 181 -3.00 -4.08 5.87
CA TRP A 181 -1.90 -3.17 5.55
C TRP A 181 -2.35 -1.87 4.90
N CYS A 182 -3.26 -1.94 3.93
CA CYS A 182 -3.59 -0.82 3.04
C CYS A 182 -4.97 -0.27 3.39
N PRO A 183 -5.09 0.87 4.10
CA PRO A 183 -6.39 1.43 4.45
C PRO A 183 -7.21 1.80 3.22
N GLU A 184 -8.53 1.68 3.31
CA GLU A 184 -9.46 1.94 2.20
C GLU A 184 -9.65 3.44 1.96
N ARG A 185 -9.77 4.22 3.05
CA ARG A 185 -10.19 5.63 3.01
C ARG A 185 -9.25 6.53 3.80
N PRO A 186 -9.11 7.82 3.41
CA PRO A 186 -8.36 8.79 4.21
C PRO A 186 -8.79 8.82 5.68
N GLY A 187 -7.83 8.85 6.59
CA GLY A 187 -8.04 8.82 8.03
C GLY A 187 -8.22 7.43 8.64
N GLN A 188 -8.49 6.40 7.85
CA GLN A 188 -8.47 5.02 8.35
C GLN A 188 -7.04 4.61 8.71
N ARG A 189 -6.90 3.82 9.77
CA ARG A 189 -5.65 3.17 10.15
C ARG A 189 -5.69 1.70 9.77
N ASN A 190 -4.54 1.14 9.42
CA ASN A 190 -4.38 -0.30 9.27
C ASN A 190 -4.22 -1.01 10.63
N ASP A 191 -4.08 -2.33 10.64
CA ASP A 191 -3.92 -3.16 11.86
C ASP A 191 -2.69 -2.78 12.71
N TYR A 192 -1.77 -2.02 12.12
CA TYR A 192 -0.53 -1.56 12.74
C TYR A 192 -0.60 -0.09 13.16
N GLY A 193 -1.79 0.51 13.13
CA GLY A 193 -2.04 1.87 13.60
C GLY A 193 -1.51 2.97 12.69
N ALA A 194 -1.08 2.66 11.46
CA ALA A 194 -0.61 3.65 10.49
C ALA A 194 -1.73 4.08 9.53
N HIS A 195 -1.79 5.38 9.24
CA HIS A 195 -2.69 5.94 8.22
C HIS A 195 -2.20 5.73 6.79
N ASN A 196 -0.90 5.43 6.64
CA ASN A 196 -0.21 5.32 5.36
C ASN A 196 0.45 3.95 5.25
N HIS A 197 0.45 3.42 4.04
CA HIS A 197 1.16 2.19 3.73
C HIS A 197 1.76 2.27 2.32
N LEU A 198 2.99 1.77 2.21
CA LEU A 198 3.77 1.75 0.97
C LEU A 198 4.33 0.35 0.76
N ASP A 199 3.84 -0.33 -0.25
CA ASP A 199 4.33 -1.64 -0.66
C ASP A 199 5.46 -1.44 -1.68
N PHE A 200 6.68 -1.84 -1.35
CA PHE A 200 7.84 -1.61 -2.23
C PHE A 200 7.95 -2.72 -3.27
N SER A 201 8.20 -2.38 -4.53
CA SER A 201 8.53 -3.43 -5.53
C SER A 201 9.81 -4.13 -5.08
N HIS A 202 10.87 -3.35 -4.84
CA HIS A 202 12.13 -3.83 -4.27
C HIS A 202 12.71 -2.80 -3.29
N PRO A 203 12.48 -2.90 -1.98
CA PRO A 203 13.12 -1.99 -1.02
C PRO A 203 14.65 -2.19 -0.97
N PRO A 204 15.40 -1.24 -0.39
CA PRO A 204 16.85 -1.39 -0.20
C PRO A 204 17.23 -2.70 0.49
N PRO A 205 18.44 -3.25 0.24
CA PRO A 205 18.91 -4.46 0.91
C PRO A 205 18.84 -4.36 2.44
N GLY A 206 18.41 -5.44 3.10
CA GLY A 206 18.28 -5.50 4.56
C GLY A 206 16.99 -4.88 5.12
N ILE A 207 16.17 -4.23 4.29
CA ILE A 207 14.87 -3.70 4.70
C ILE A 207 13.80 -4.77 4.60
N ASP A 208 13.11 -5.00 5.72
CA ASP A 208 11.99 -5.94 5.85
C ASP A 208 10.91 -5.35 6.77
N ASN A 209 9.79 -4.91 6.18
CA ASN A 209 8.65 -4.31 6.88
C ASN A 209 8.98 -3.17 7.86
N HIS A 210 10.13 -2.51 7.67
CA HIS A 210 10.54 -1.38 8.48
C HIS A 210 9.60 -0.20 8.23
N ASN A 211 9.38 0.61 9.27
CA ASN A 211 8.62 1.83 9.12
C ASN A 211 9.40 2.82 8.24
N PHE A 212 8.69 3.51 7.35
CA PHE A 212 9.29 4.49 6.45
C PHE A 212 8.76 5.87 6.78
N VAL A 213 9.64 6.80 7.14
CA VAL A 213 9.30 8.21 7.35
C VAL A 213 9.56 8.98 6.07
N PHE A 214 8.63 9.85 5.67
CA PHE A 214 8.73 10.49 4.37
C PHE A 214 8.05 11.85 4.27
N THR A 215 8.46 12.58 3.25
CA THR A 215 7.92 13.89 2.85
C THR A 215 7.70 13.86 1.33
N PRO A 216 6.48 14.15 0.83
CA PRO A 216 6.25 14.31 -0.60
C PRO A 216 7.17 15.37 -1.21
N ILE A 217 7.61 15.13 -2.43
CA ILE A 217 8.45 16.05 -3.21
C ILE A 217 7.97 16.10 -4.66
N GLU A 218 8.44 17.12 -5.39
CA GLU A 218 8.37 17.06 -6.85
C GLU A 218 9.21 15.89 -7.36
N CYS A 219 8.67 15.12 -8.31
CA CYS A 219 9.41 14.02 -8.90
C CYS A 219 10.63 14.51 -9.68
N PRO A 220 11.82 13.89 -9.52
CA PRO A 220 12.99 14.16 -10.34
C PRO A 220 12.71 14.09 -11.85
N HIS A 221 13.38 14.94 -12.64
CA HIS A 221 13.12 15.12 -14.07
C HIS A 221 13.19 13.83 -14.89
N ASP A 222 14.22 13.02 -14.68
CA ASP A 222 14.45 11.74 -15.33
C ASP A 222 13.35 10.70 -15.05
N LEU A 223 12.83 10.66 -13.82
CA LEU A 223 11.63 9.89 -13.50
C LEU A 223 10.42 10.38 -14.27
N ARG A 224 10.29 11.71 -14.43
CA ARG A 224 9.14 12.28 -15.15
C ARG A 224 9.15 11.93 -16.62
N GLU A 225 10.29 12.06 -17.27
CA GLU A 225 10.45 11.62 -18.66
C GLU A 225 10.11 10.13 -18.80
N ARG A 226 10.60 9.31 -17.87
CA ARG A 226 10.40 7.86 -17.94
C ARG A 226 8.96 7.44 -17.73
N TYR A 227 8.26 7.95 -16.72
CA TYR A 227 6.86 7.60 -16.55
C TYR A 227 5.98 8.13 -17.69
N ASN A 228 6.37 9.21 -18.36
CA ASN A 228 5.59 9.77 -19.48
C ASN A 228 5.73 8.89 -20.72
N ALA A 229 6.88 8.22 -20.88
CA ALA A 229 7.12 7.27 -21.96
C ALA A 229 6.47 5.90 -21.70
N LEU A 230 6.38 5.47 -20.43
CA LEU A 230 5.90 4.12 -20.08
C LEU A 230 4.40 4.04 -19.78
N SER A 231 3.80 5.11 -19.26
CA SER A 231 2.42 5.11 -18.80
C SER A 231 1.42 5.39 -19.90
N ARG A 232 0.25 4.76 -19.82
CA ARG A 232 -0.94 5.06 -20.63
C ARG A 232 -1.93 6.01 -19.94
N CYS A 233 -1.57 6.57 -18.79
CA CYS A 233 -2.41 7.57 -18.14
C CYS A 233 -2.41 8.86 -18.99
N VAL A 234 -3.58 9.27 -19.47
CA VAL A 234 -3.76 10.61 -20.04
C VAL A 234 -3.71 11.58 -18.86
N ARG A 235 -2.83 12.58 -18.96
CA ARG A 235 -2.68 13.64 -17.96
C ARG A 235 -3.34 14.91 -18.45
#